data_AF-A0A7V2SSG7-F1
#
_entry.id   AF-A0A7V2SSG7-F1
#
_cell.length_a   1.000
_cell.length_b   1.000
_cell.length_c   1.000
_cell.angle_alpha   90.00
_cell.angle_beta   90.00
_cell.angle_gamma   90.00
#
_symmetry.space_group_name_H-M   'P 1'
#
loop_
_entity.id
_entity.type
_entity.pdbx_description
1 polymer ?
#
loop_
_entity_poly.entity_id
_entity_poly.type
_entity_poly.pdbx_seq_one_letter_code
_entity_poly.pdbx_strand_id
1 'polypeptide(L)'
;MKFLDELGVKKVNFGTCFDHNQWSQTTDAGLIESYNPATGELIGSVYSASEADYEKLVEKAQTVFKQWRTTPAPLRGEAVRIIG
;
A
#
# COMPACT_ATOMS: atom_id res chain seq x y z
N MET A 1 14.23 16.22 -4.14
CA MET A 1 13.17 16.18 -3.12
C MET A 1 13.57 15.20 -2.03
N LYS A 2 14.41 15.64 -1.08
CA LYS A 2 15.06 14.74 -0.10
C LYS A 2 14.07 14.00 0.83
N PHE A 3 12.92 14.61 1.10
CA PHE A 3 11.89 14.04 1.98
C PHE A 3 11.15 12.85 1.36
N LEU A 4 11.07 12.73 0.03
CA LEU A 4 10.41 11.58 -0.61
C LEU A 4 11.23 10.30 -0.40
N ASP A 5 12.55 10.42 -0.40
CA ASP A 5 13.45 9.31 -0.10
C ASP A 5 13.28 8.85 1.36
N GLU A 6 13.07 9.78 2.30
CA GLU A 6 12.81 9.49 3.71
C GLU A 6 11.48 8.74 3.93
N LEU A 7 10.48 9.01 3.08
CA LEU A 7 9.21 8.28 3.04
C LEU A 7 9.29 6.95 2.27
N GLY A 8 10.44 6.63 1.66
CA GLY A 8 10.63 5.43 0.84
C GLY A 8 9.94 5.49 -0.53
N VAL A 9 9.53 6.68 -0.99
CA VAL A 9 8.86 6.87 -2.28
C VAL A 9 9.90 6.90 -3.39
N LYS A 10 9.78 5.98 -4.34
CA LYS A 10 10.63 5.87 -5.54
C LYS A 10 10.00 6.59 -6.73
N LYS A 11 10.72 6.68 -7.84
CA LYS A 11 10.15 7.17 -9.12
C LYS A 11 9.01 6.29 -9.61
N VAL A 12 9.13 4.97 -9.43
CA VAL A 12 8.09 3.98 -9.76
C VAL A 12 7.88 3.09 -8.55
N ASN A 13 6.63 2.99 -8.11
CA ASN A 13 6.21 2.27 -6.92
C ASN A 13 5.14 1.23 -7.29
N PHE A 14 4.93 0.24 -6.43
CA PHE A 14 3.84 -0.71 -6.58
C PHE A 14 2.67 -0.28 -5.70
N GLY A 15 1.45 -0.25 -6.26
CA GLY A 15 0.26 0.25 -5.57
C GLY A 15 -0.42 -0.76 -4.66
N THR A 16 0.02 -2.02 -4.67
CA THR A 16 -0.61 -3.10 -3.92
C THR A 16 0.37 -3.75 -2.96
N CYS A 17 -0.03 -3.87 -1.70
CA CYS A 17 0.73 -4.50 -0.63
C CYS A 17 -0.06 -5.67 -0.04
N PHE A 18 0.52 -6.87 -0.05
CA PHE A 18 -0.09 -8.10 0.43
C PHE A 18 0.24 -8.39 1.90
N ASP A 19 1.39 -7.93 2.39
CA ASP A 19 1.90 -8.20 3.74
C ASP A 19 3.07 -7.27 4.09
N HIS A 20 3.60 -7.39 5.30
CA HIS A 20 4.85 -6.76 5.70
C HIS A 20 5.96 -7.05 4.68
N ASN A 21 6.43 -5.98 4.02
CA ASN A 21 7.44 -6.02 2.95
C ASN A 21 7.07 -6.86 1.71
N GLN A 22 5.80 -7.20 1.50
CA GLN A 22 5.34 -7.92 0.31
C GLN A 22 4.47 -7.01 -0.55
N TRP A 23 5.12 -6.33 -1.50
CA TRP A 23 4.44 -5.54 -2.53
C TRP A 23 4.19 -6.39 -3.78
N SER A 24 3.14 -6.05 -4.53
CA SER A 24 2.93 -6.59 -5.88
C SER A 24 4.14 -6.27 -6.76
N GLN A 25 4.36 -7.12 -7.76
CA GLN A 25 5.34 -6.89 -8.83
C GLN A 25 4.68 -6.78 -10.20
N THR A 26 3.35 -6.72 -10.20
CA THR A 26 2.55 -6.67 -11.41
C THR A 26 2.69 -5.33 -12.08
N THR A 27 2.86 -5.33 -13.40
CA THR A 27 3.10 -4.12 -14.21
C THR A 27 2.13 -4.00 -15.39
N ASP A 28 1.20 -4.95 -15.54
CA ASP A 28 0.28 -5.05 -16.68
C ASP A 28 -1.06 -4.31 -16.47
N ALA A 29 -1.35 -3.89 -15.23
CA ALA A 29 -2.57 -3.15 -14.88
C ALA A 29 -2.47 -1.62 -15.10
N GLY A 30 -1.41 -1.18 -15.76
CA GLY A 30 -1.17 0.23 -16.05
C GLY A 30 -0.41 0.97 -14.94
N LEU A 31 0.08 2.15 -15.32
CA LEU A 31 0.90 3.01 -14.48
C LEU A 31 0.15 4.33 -14.26
N ILE A 32 -0.08 4.69 -13.00
CA ILE A 32 -0.69 5.97 -12.61
C ILE A 32 0.42 6.96 -12.31
N GLU A 33 0.40 8.10 -13.00
CA GLU A 33 1.34 9.19 -12.80
C GLU A 33 0.75 10.24 -11.85
N SER A 34 1.52 10.62 -10.83
CA SER A 34 1.11 11.63 -9.85
C SER A 34 1.82 12.95 -10.12
N TYR A 35 1.04 13.97 -10.46
CA TYR A 35 1.53 15.29 -10.79
C TYR A 35 1.28 16.28 -9.65
N ASN A 36 2.22 17.20 -9.45
CA ASN A 36 2.04 18.32 -8.54
C ASN A 36 1.01 19.31 -9.11
N PRO A 37 -0.14 19.55 -8.45
CA PRO A 37 -1.17 20.43 -8.98
C PRO A 37 -0.75 21.91 -9.04
N ALA A 38 0.27 22.32 -8.28
CA ALA A 38 0.78 23.69 -8.28
C ALA A 38 1.79 23.98 -9.39
N THR A 39 2.57 22.97 -9.83
CA THR A 39 3.65 23.15 -10.81
C THR A 39 3.46 22.35 -12.10
N GLY A 40 2.60 21.34 -12.10
CA GLY A 40 2.46 20.37 -13.20
C GLY A 40 3.59 19.35 -13.30
N GLU A 41 4.57 19.38 -12.40
CA GLU A 41 5.71 18.47 -12.43
C GLU A 41 5.33 17.07 -11.95
N LEU A 42 5.91 16.04 -12.59
CA LEU A 42 5.75 14.64 -12.18
C LEU A 42 6.47 14.40 -10.84
N ILE A 43 5.73 13.95 -9.83
CA ILE A 43 6.27 13.56 -8.52
C ILE A 43 6.81 12.12 -8.58
N GLY A 44 6.03 11.23 -9.18
CA GLY A 44 6.36 9.81 -9.33
C GLY A 44 5.16 9.03 -9.86
N SER A 45 5.33 7.72 -10.01
CA SER A 45 4.34 6.84 -10.61
C SER A 45 4.11 5.58 -9.78
N VAL A 46 2.92 4.99 -9.93
CA VAL A 46 2.46 3.82 -9.17
C VAL A 46 1.84 2.80 -10.11
N TYR A 47 2.30 1.54 -10.08
CA TYR A 47 1.61 0.45 -10.78
C TYR A 47 0.30 0.13 -10.08
N SER A 48 -0.78 0.08 -10.86
CA SER A 48 -2.11 -0.28 -10.39
C SER A 48 -2.21 -1.74 -9.98
N ALA A 49 -3.22 -2.06 -9.16
CA ALA A 49 -3.57 -3.45 -8.88
C ALA A 49 -4.17 -4.12 -10.12
N SER A 50 -3.66 -5.30 -10.50
CA SER A 50 -4.37 -6.17 -11.44
C SER A 50 -5.55 -6.86 -10.79
N GLU A 51 -6.40 -7.49 -11.58
CA GLU A 51 -7.48 -8.36 -11.07
C GLU A 51 -6.92 -9.50 -10.23
N ALA A 52 -5.81 -10.12 -10.66
CA ALA A 52 -5.14 -11.17 -9.91
C ALA A 52 -4.55 -10.68 -8.58
N ASP A 53 -3.99 -9.45 -8.56
CA ASP A 53 -3.53 -8.82 -7.32
C ASP A 53 -4.69 -8.56 -6.38
N TYR A 54 -5.82 -8.07 -6.89
CA TYR A 54 -7.02 -7.83 -6.10
C TYR A 54 -7.52 -9.11 -5.43
N GLU A 55 -7.71 -10.20 -6.19
CA GLU A 55 -8.20 -11.47 -5.64
C GLU A 55 -7.27 -12.01 -4.55
N LYS A 56 -5.96 -11.99 -4.80
CA LYS A 56 -4.94 -12.40 -3.82
C LYS A 56 -4.97 -11.53 -2.56
N LEU A 57 -5.14 -10.22 -2.71
CA LEU A 57 -5.21 -9.28 -1.59
C LEU A 57 -6.43 -9.55 -0.72
N VAL A 58 -7.60 -9.74 -1.33
CA VAL A 58 -8.85 -10.00 -0.62
C VAL A 58 -8.79 -11.32 0.15
N GLU A 59 -8.31 -12.40 -0.47
CA GLU A 59 -8.14 -13.70 0.19
C GLU A 59 -7.23 -13.59 1.42
N LYS A 60 -6.11 -12.87 1.28
CA LYS A 60 -5.16 -12.67 2.37
C LYS A 60 -5.74 -11.81 3.49
N ALA A 61 -6.42 -10.72 3.15
CA ALA A 61 -7.09 -9.85 4.12
C ALA A 61 -8.15 -10.63 4.93
N GLN A 62 -8.96 -11.45 4.26
CA GLN A 62 -9.95 -12.31 4.92
C GLN A 62 -9.31 -13.34 5.85
N THR A 63 -8.16 -13.91 5.45
CA THR A 63 -7.41 -14.86 6.26
C THR A 63 -6.87 -14.22 7.53
N VAL A 64 -6.20 -13.06 7.43
CA VAL A 64 -5.66 -12.33 8.59
C VAL A 64 -6.80 -11.79 9.48
N PHE A 65 -7.91 -11.37 8.89
CA PHE A 65 -9.06 -10.89 9.64
C PHE A 65 -9.63 -11.94 10.62
N LYS A 66 -9.60 -13.23 10.26
CA LYS A 66 -10.04 -14.31 11.18
C LYS A 66 -9.25 -14.32 12.49
N GLN A 67 -7.98 -13.93 12.46
CA GLN A 67 -7.15 -13.76 13.66
C GLN A 67 -7.44 -12.42 14.33
N TRP A 68 -7.40 -11.32 13.56
CA TRP A 68 -7.59 -9.96 14.08
C TRP A 68 -8.92 -9.74 14.81
N ARG A 69 -10.01 -10.38 14.35
CA ARG A 69 -11.32 -10.28 15.00
C ARG A 69 -11.34 -10.89 16.40
N THR A 70 -10.45 -11.85 16.69
CA THR A 70 -10.32 -12.50 18.00
C THR A 70 -9.40 -11.72 18.95
N THR A 71 -8.62 -10.76 18.45
CA THR A 71 -7.78 -9.89 19.27
C THR A 71 -8.64 -9.03 20.20
N PRO A 72 -8.36 -9.02 21.52
CA PRO A 72 -9.11 -8.21 22.48
C PRO A 72 -9.14 -6.73 22.10
N ALA A 73 -10.27 -6.07 22.33
CA ALA A 73 -10.45 -4.66 21.99
C ALA A 73 -9.36 -3.73 22.56
N PRO A 74 -8.88 -3.89 23.82
CA PRO A 74 -7.79 -3.07 24.34
C PRO A 74 -6.48 -3.24 23.55
N LEU A 75 -6.14 -4.45 23.13
CA LEU A 75 -4.93 -4.72 22.33
C LEU A 75 -5.04 -4.15 20.92
N ARG A 76 -6.24 -4.18 20.31
CA ARG A 76 -6.48 -3.49 19.04
C ARG A 76 -6.34 -1.97 19.20
N GLY A 77 -6.82 -1.42 20.31
CA GLY A 77 -6.65 0.00 20.65
C GLY A 77 -5.18 0.38 20.81
N GLU A 78 -4.37 -0.47 21.43
CA GLU A 78 -2.92 -0.26 21.56
C GLU A 78 -2.22 -0.24 20.19
N ALA A 79 -2.60 -1.13 19.28
CA ALA A 79 -2.07 -1.08 17.91
C ALA A 79 -2.40 0.24 17.21
N VAL A 80 -3.63 0.76 17.37
CA VAL A 80 -4.02 2.08 16.85
C VAL A 80 -3.22 3.20 17.50
N ARG A 81 -2.97 3.13 18.83
CA ARG A 81 -2.17 4.12 19.57
C ARG A 81 -0.72 4.20 19.10
N ILE A 82 -0.15 3.10 18.60
CA ILE A 82 1.22 3.08 18.05
C ILE A 82 1.27 3.68 16.63
N ILE A 83 0.16 3.58 15.88
CA ILE A 83 0.05 4.12 14.52
C ILE A 83 -0.12 5.65 14.53
N GLY A 84 -0.89 6.19 15.48
CA GLY A 84 -1.17 7.62 15.61
C GLY A 84 -0.04 8.40 16.27
#